data_AF-A0A837HXG9-F1
#
_entry.id   AF-A0A837HXG9-F1
#
_cell.length_a   1.000
_cell.length_b   1.000
_cell.length_c   1.000
_cell.angle_alpha   90.00
_cell.angle_beta   90.00
_cell.angle_gamma   90.00
#
_symmetry.space_group_name_H-M   'P 1'
#
loop_
_entity.id
_entity.type
_entity.pdbx_description
1 polymer ?
#
loop_
_entity_poly.entity_id
_entity_poly.type
_entity_poly.pdbx_seq_one_letter_code
_entity_poly.pdbx_strand_id
1 'polypeptide(L)'
;MASGFLFSGKIDAYDDQTTHPDLTREIISFYELSTGKKLSDEQKQWVIQGSIDEDFAPRWLNHFYDPILDRGLDTLKPALKDTQKTEKKTPI
;
A
#
# COMPACT_ATOMS: atom_id res chain seq x y z
N MET A 1 12.25 4.08 -34.75
CA MET A 1 10.89 4.34 -34.25
C MET A 1 10.53 3.17 -33.33
N ALA A 2 10.74 3.28 -32.02
CA ALA A 2 10.36 2.22 -31.08
C ALA A 2 8.92 2.51 -30.62
N SER A 3 7.99 1.63 -31.00
CA SER A 3 6.59 1.72 -30.61
C SER A 3 6.42 1.02 -29.26
N GLY A 4 6.08 1.76 -28.22
CA GLY A 4 5.81 1.22 -26.88
C GLY A 4 4.33 0.84 -26.75
N PHE A 5 4.06 -0.41 -26.37
CA PHE A 5 2.72 -0.85 -25.97
C PHE A 5 2.42 -0.34 -24.57
N LEU A 6 1.39 0.51 -24.43
CA LEU A 6 0.79 0.86 -23.15
C LEU A 6 -0.28 -0.18 -22.83
N PHE A 7 0.01 -1.12 -21.94
CA PHE A 7 -1.02 -1.97 -21.35
C PHE A 7 -1.80 -1.15 -20.32
N SER A 8 -3.01 -0.72 -20.67
CA SER A 8 -3.97 -0.15 -19.72
C SER A 8 -4.87 -1.28 -19.22
N GLY A 9 -4.45 -1.96 -18.15
CA GLY A 9 -5.31 -2.86 -17.39
C GLY A 9 -6.07 -2.05 -16.34
N LYS A 10 -7.39 -2.27 -16.20
CA LYS A 10 -8.10 -1.85 -14.99
C LYS A 10 -7.65 -2.76 -13.85
N ILE A 11 -7.22 -2.15 -12.77
CA ILE A 11 -6.92 -2.84 -11.51
C ILE A 11 -8.00 -2.39 -10.55
N ASP A 12 -8.82 -3.33 -10.11
CA ASP A 12 -9.79 -3.07 -9.05
C ASP A 12 -9.08 -3.25 -7.71
N ALA A 13 -9.19 -2.23 -6.85
CA ALA A 13 -8.67 -2.23 -5.49
C ALA A 13 -9.81 -1.91 -4.53
N TYR A 14 -9.62 -2.24 -3.25
CA TYR A 14 -10.55 -1.84 -2.21
C TYR A 14 -10.43 -0.33 -2.00
N ASP A 15 -11.58 0.35 -2.01
CA ASP A 15 -11.65 1.80 -1.89
C ASP A 15 -11.44 2.23 -0.44
N ASP A 16 -10.61 3.26 -0.25
CA ASP A 16 -10.17 3.76 1.05
C ASP A 16 -11.29 4.48 1.80
N GLN A 17 -12.29 5.03 1.10
CA GLN A 17 -13.41 5.75 1.71
C GLN A 17 -14.60 4.85 2.05
N THR A 18 -14.67 3.66 1.46
CA THR A 18 -15.78 2.72 1.63
C THR A 18 -15.32 1.39 2.22
N THR A 19 -14.49 0.64 1.50
CA THR A 19 -14.22 -0.76 1.83
C THR A 19 -13.30 -0.90 3.03
N HIS A 20 -12.20 -0.15 3.08
CA HIS A 20 -11.28 -0.16 4.23
C HIS A 20 -11.99 0.18 5.55
N PRO A 21 -12.75 1.29 5.66
CA PRO A 21 -13.42 1.64 6.90
C PRO A 21 -14.58 0.69 7.23
N ASP A 22 -15.32 0.15 6.25
CA ASP A 22 -16.40 -0.80 6.52
C ASP A 22 -15.87 -2.15 7.04
N LEU A 23 -14.82 -2.70 6.43
CA LEU A 23 -14.15 -3.90 6.96
C LEU A 23 -13.60 -3.65 8.36
N THR A 24 -13.03 -2.48 8.60
CA THR A 24 -12.50 -2.11 9.91
C THR A 24 -13.59 -2.06 10.99
N ARG A 25 -14.79 -1.56 10.67
CA ARG A 25 -15.96 -1.58 11.60
C ARG A 25 -16.37 -2.99 11.95
N GLU A 26 -16.38 -3.91 11.00
CA GLU A 26 -16.70 -5.32 11.25
C GLU A 26 -15.64 -6.01 12.11
N ILE A 27 -14.35 -5.73 11.85
CA ILE A 27 -13.24 -6.25 12.66
C ILE A 27 -13.33 -5.76 14.11
N ILE A 28 -13.62 -4.47 14.33
CA ILE A 28 -13.86 -3.92 15.67
C ILE A 28 -15.00 -4.67 16.35
N SER A 29 -16.13 -4.84 15.66
CA SER A 29 -17.30 -5.54 16.20
C SER A 29 -16.98 -6.99 16.58
N PHE A 30 -16.25 -7.69 15.71
CA PHE A 30 -15.79 -9.05 15.96
C PHE A 30 -14.79 -9.14 17.11
N TYR A 31 -13.86 -8.19 17.24
CA TYR A 31 -12.91 -8.11 18.36
C TYR A 31 -13.64 -7.93 19.70
N GLU A 32 -14.60 -7.00 19.76
CA GLU A 32 -15.37 -6.76 20.99
C GLU A 32 -16.23 -7.98 21.36
N LEU A 33 -16.82 -8.64 20.37
CA LEU A 33 -17.61 -9.85 20.56
C LEU A 33 -16.75 -11.03 21.05
N SER A 34 -15.58 -11.23 20.44
CA SER A 34 -14.70 -12.38 20.72
C SER A 34 -13.94 -12.25 22.04
N THR A 35 -13.63 -11.02 22.46
CA THR A 35 -12.81 -10.78 23.67
C THR A 35 -13.61 -10.26 24.86
N GLY A 36 -14.82 -9.74 24.66
CA GLY A 36 -15.59 -9.02 25.66
C GLY A 36 -15.02 -7.66 26.04
N LYS A 37 -13.87 -7.26 25.48
CA LYS A 37 -13.24 -5.96 25.73
C LYS A 37 -13.85 -4.92 24.80
N LYS A 38 -14.35 -3.83 25.37
CA LYS A 38 -14.93 -2.71 24.62
C LYS A 38 -13.89 -1.64 24.35
N LEU A 39 -13.89 -1.11 23.12
CA LEU A 39 -13.17 0.10 22.76
C LEU A 39 -14.06 1.31 23.03
N SER A 40 -13.47 2.44 23.41
CA SER A 40 -14.20 3.71 23.40
C SER A 40 -14.54 4.12 21.98
N ASP A 41 -15.55 4.97 21.80
CA ASP A 41 -15.94 5.45 20.47
C ASP A 41 -14.79 6.22 19.79
N GLU A 42 -13.99 6.95 20.57
CA GLU A 42 -12.78 7.61 20.08
C GLU A 42 -11.74 6.60 19.57
N GLN A 43 -11.48 5.52 20.32
CA GLN A 43 -10.56 4.47 19.89
C GLN A 43 -11.05 3.78 18.61
N LYS A 44 -12.34 3.51 18.50
CA LYS A 44 -12.94 2.95 17.27
C LYS A 44 -12.71 3.88 16.09
N GLN A 45 -12.96 5.18 16.30
CA GLN A 45 -12.78 6.17 15.24
C GLN A 45 -11.31 6.31 14.82
N TRP A 46 -10.36 6.21 15.74
CA TRP A 46 -8.93 6.22 15.40
C TRP A 46 -8.53 5.04 14.53
N VAL A 47 -9.03 3.84 14.83
CA VAL A 47 -8.72 2.64 14.03
C VAL A 47 -9.35 2.74 12.64
N ILE A 48 -10.61 3.20 12.57
CA ILE A 48 -11.30 3.45 11.30
C ILE A 48 -10.55 4.50 10.48
N GLN A 49 -10.20 5.64 11.08
CA GLN A 49 -9.45 6.69 10.39
C GLN A 49 -8.07 6.19 9.93
N GLY A 50 -7.39 5.41 10.77
CA GLY A 50 -6.10 4.80 10.43
C GLY A 50 -6.16 3.91 9.20
N SER A 51 -7.28 3.20 8.97
CA SER A 51 -7.50 2.38 7.78
C SER A 51 -7.68 3.20 6.49
N ILE A 52 -8.24 4.41 6.60
CA ILE A 52 -8.37 5.35 5.49
C ILE A 52 -7.00 5.98 5.19
N ASP A 53 -6.32 6.44 6.24
CA ASP A 53 -5.03 7.15 6.13
C ASP A 53 -3.90 6.23 5.63
N GLU A 54 -4.11 4.92 5.54
CA GLU A 54 -3.15 3.96 4.97
C GLU A 54 -2.93 4.11 3.48
N ASP A 55 -3.93 4.58 2.76
CA ASP A 55 -3.85 4.76 1.31
C ASP A 55 -3.24 6.11 0.95
N PHE A 56 -2.94 6.96 1.93
CA PHE A 56 -2.29 8.24 1.69
C PHE A 56 -0.84 8.05 1.19
N ALA A 57 -0.49 8.76 0.11
CA ALA A 57 0.84 8.69 -0.47
C ALA A 57 1.94 9.15 0.54
N PRO A 58 3.07 8.45 0.65
CA PRO A 58 3.50 7.30 -0.15
C PRO A 58 3.21 5.93 0.53
N ARG A 59 2.39 5.86 1.58
CA ARG A 59 2.20 4.64 2.38
C ARG A 59 1.58 3.49 1.58
N TRP A 60 0.76 3.80 0.59
CA TRP A 60 0.18 2.83 -0.35
C TRP A 60 1.21 1.91 -1.06
N LEU A 61 2.50 2.29 -1.10
CA LEU A 61 3.55 1.44 -1.67
C LEU A 61 3.81 0.20 -0.79
N ASN A 62 3.39 0.22 0.47
CA ASN A 62 3.52 -0.89 1.41
C ASN A 62 2.37 -1.90 1.33
N HIS A 63 1.34 -1.67 0.50
CA HIS A 63 0.20 -2.58 0.37
C HIS A 63 0.49 -3.88 -0.39
N PHE A 64 1.69 -4.01 -0.96
CA PHE A 64 2.09 -5.17 -1.71
C PHE A 64 2.98 -6.05 -0.84
N TYR A 65 2.66 -7.34 -0.79
CA TYR A 65 3.48 -8.35 -0.13
C TYR A 65 3.47 -9.64 -0.96
N ASP A 66 4.67 -10.14 -1.28
CA ASP A 66 4.91 -11.44 -1.90
C ASP A 66 5.25 -12.45 -0.78
N PRO A 67 4.34 -13.38 -0.44
CA PRO A 67 4.57 -14.35 0.62
C PRO A 67 5.50 -15.50 0.21
N ILE A 68 5.78 -15.69 -1.08
CA ILE A 68 6.68 -16.75 -1.55
C ILE A 68 8.14 -16.31 -1.36
N LEU A 69 8.41 -15.03 -1.61
CA LEU A 69 9.75 -14.43 -1.54
C LEU A 69 9.98 -13.55 -0.31
N ASP A 70 8.96 -13.40 0.55
CA ASP A 70 8.97 -12.59 1.77
C ASP A 70 9.45 -11.14 1.53
N ARG A 71 8.79 -10.44 0.61
CA ARG A 71 9.18 -9.07 0.21
C ARG A 71 7.99 -8.21 -0.18
N GLY A 72 8.14 -6.89 -0.03
CA GLY A 72 7.16 -5.91 -0.51
C GLY A 72 7.38 -5.49 -1.97
N LEU A 73 6.78 -4.36 -2.37
CA LEU A 73 7.02 -3.77 -3.69
C LEU A 73 8.48 -3.31 -3.83
N ASP A 74 9.29 -4.06 -4.57
CA ASP A 74 10.70 -3.74 -4.88
C ASP A 74 10.85 -2.60 -5.92
N THR A 75 10.02 -1.56 -5.88
CA THR A 75 10.19 -0.39 -6.74
C THR A 75 11.23 0.55 -6.13
N LEU A 76 12.52 0.28 -6.40
CA LEU A 76 13.62 1.26 -6.64
C LEU A 76 15.05 0.67 -6.63
N LYS A 77 15.28 -0.65 -6.74
CA LYS A 77 16.67 -1.15 -6.92
C LYS A 77 17.28 -0.99 -8.33
N PRO A 78 16.53 -0.93 -9.46
CA PRO A 78 17.18 -0.73 -10.77
C PRO A 78 17.43 0.75 -11.12
N ALA A 79 16.52 1.67 -10.78
CA ALA A 79 16.58 3.06 -11.28
C ALA A 79 17.77 3.88 -10.73
N LEU A 80 18.30 3.52 -9.56
CA LEU A 80 19.51 4.15 -8.99
C LEU A 80 20.82 3.48 -9.41
N LYS A 81 20.77 2.29 -10.04
CA LYS A 81 21.97 1.61 -10.55
C LYS A 81 22.35 2.12 -11.94
N ASP A 82 21.39 2.56 -12.74
CA ASP A 82 21.63 3.02 -14.11
C ASP A 82 22.10 4.48 -14.17
N THR A 83 21.64 5.33 -13.24
CA THR A 83 22.07 6.74 -13.14
C THR A 83 23.53 6.89 -12.67
N GLN A 84 23.99 6.01 -11.78
CA GLN A 84 25.40 5.99 -11.32
C GLN A 84 26.37 5.37 -12.34
N LYS A 85 25.86 4.70 -13.38
CA LYS A 85 26.70 4.08 -14.43
C LYS A 85 26.94 5.01 -15.61
N THR A 86 26.07 6.00 -15.83
CA THR A 86 26.19 6.99 -16.91
C THR A 86 27.11 8.17 -16.61
N GLU A 87 27.43 8.46 -15.34
CA GLU A 87 28.33 9.58 -14.99
C GLU A 87 29.83 9.24 -15.01
N LYS A 88 30.21 7.95 -15.14
CA LYS A 88 31.62 7.50 -15.14
C LYS A 88 32.22 7.18 -16.52
N LYS A 89 31.62 7.69 -17.61
CA LYS A 89 32.20 7.54 -18.96
C LYS A 89 32.10 8.81 -19.80
N THR A 90 32.87 9.83 -19.41
CA THR A 90 33.44 10.77 -20.38
C THR A 90 34.92 11.01 -20.02
N PRO A 91 35.87 10.36 -20.71
CA PRO A 91 37.22 10.84 -20.80
C PRO A 91 37.38 11.57 -22.13
N ILE A 92 37.38 12.91 -22.12
CA ILE A 92 38.22 13.76 -22.98
C ILE A 92 38.55 15.00 -22.17
#